data_AF-A0A9X3IW30-F1
#
_entry.id   AF-A0A9X3IW30-F1
#
_cell.length_a   1.000
_cell.length_b   1.000
_cell.length_c   1.000
_cell.angle_alpha   90.00
_cell.angle_beta   90.00
_cell.angle_gamma   90.00
#
_symmetry.space_group_name_H-M   'P 1'
#
loop_
_entity.id
_entity.type
_entity.pdbx_description
1 polymer ?
#
loop_
_entity_poly.entity_id
_entity_poly.type
_entity_poly.pdbx_seq_one_letter_code
_entity_poly.pdbx_strand_id
1 'polypeptide(L)'
;MLRPSVADIAFDAALFDELRSALARGELSPTRARLTAPPRPLGDDVLLDLGRADARSRWRARGQEALAARKVAALILNGGMATRFGGVVKGVVPVLPDRPDLSFLAVKLAGVRAAGVPAVVMHSFATAAASGDHLATIGWSGVPADDRLEFLQSLMPRVLPDGTPLVSLPGADALPDTTVYAAPGHGDTLRRVRDSGVVAELRRSGVEHLLVSNVDNLGASLDPTVLGAHLDAVDGGAELSVEVVARAPDDAGGCVAEVDGRATIIESFRLPPGVSLAQYPHFNTNTLWISLAALERPYPLTWFPVQRSVEWPGRDDLPVIQFEQLIGQITEFARTACLRVDRARFLPIKTRDDLAAARPAMTEIVRGVGLDPG
;
A
#
# COMPACT_ATOMS: atom_id res chain seq x y z
N MET A 1 -6.81 -9.21 -26.08
CA MET A 1 -7.46 -8.26 -25.15
C MET A 1 -6.45 -7.26 -24.61
N LEU A 2 -5.21 -7.69 -24.33
CA LEU A 2 -4.09 -6.76 -24.09
C LEU A 2 -3.49 -6.23 -25.39
N ARG A 3 -2.91 -5.03 -25.31
CA ARG A 3 -2.09 -4.43 -26.37
C ARG A 3 -0.66 -4.95 -26.31
N PRO A 4 0.09 -4.87 -27.42
CA PRO A 4 1.52 -5.23 -27.44
C PRO A 4 2.34 -4.51 -26.37
N SER A 5 2.04 -3.25 -26.09
CA SER A 5 2.76 -2.42 -25.10
C SER A 5 2.67 -2.90 -23.65
N VAL A 6 1.69 -3.74 -23.33
CA VAL A 6 1.48 -4.30 -21.98
C VAL A 6 1.37 -5.83 -21.99
N ALA A 7 1.79 -6.48 -23.07
CA ALA A 7 1.63 -7.92 -23.26
C ALA A 7 2.40 -8.75 -22.22
N ASP A 8 3.51 -8.24 -21.71
CA ASP A 8 4.35 -8.92 -20.72
C ASP A 8 3.89 -8.69 -19.27
N ILE A 9 2.87 -7.85 -19.05
CA ILE A 9 2.31 -7.61 -17.72
C ILE A 9 1.34 -8.74 -17.37
N ALA A 10 1.44 -9.26 -16.15
CA ALA A 10 0.55 -10.31 -15.67
C ALA A 10 -0.92 -9.90 -15.79
N PHE A 11 -1.72 -10.76 -16.43
CA PHE A 11 -3.15 -10.57 -16.62
C PHE A 11 -3.86 -11.92 -16.65
N ASP A 12 -4.94 -12.04 -15.88
CA ASP A 12 -5.77 -13.23 -15.84
C ASP A 12 -7.07 -12.96 -16.62
N ALA A 13 -7.10 -13.42 -17.86
CA ALA A 13 -8.24 -13.19 -18.75
C ALA A 13 -9.52 -13.88 -18.26
N ALA A 14 -9.41 -15.08 -17.66
CA ALA A 14 -10.55 -15.82 -17.17
C ALA A 14 -11.20 -15.12 -15.97
N LEU A 15 -10.37 -14.69 -15.02
CA LEU A 15 -10.82 -13.88 -13.89
C LEU A 15 -11.45 -12.57 -14.36
N PHE A 16 -10.84 -11.89 -15.33
CA PHE A 16 -11.39 -10.64 -15.86
C PHE A 16 -12.79 -10.85 -16.48
N ASP A 17 -12.96 -11.91 -17.28
CA ASP A 17 -14.26 -12.24 -17.86
C ASP A 17 -15.32 -12.59 -16.81
N GLU A 18 -14.92 -13.27 -15.73
CA GLU A 18 -15.79 -13.55 -14.58
C GLU A 18 -16.25 -12.25 -13.91
N LEU A 19 -15.31 -11.36 -13.55
CA LEU A 19 -15.61 -10.08 -12.89
C LEU A 19 -16.52 -9.20 -13.74
N ARG A 20 -16.23 -9.11 -15.03
CA ARG A 20 -17.02 -8.35 -15.99
C ARG A 20 -18.44 -8.88 -16.13
N SER A 21 -18.60 -10.21 -16.15
CA SER A 21 -19.90 -10.86 -16.21
C SER A 21 -20.69 -10.68 -14.91
N ALA A 22 -20.02 -10.78 -13.75
CA ALA A 22 -20.63 -10.53 -12.44
C ALA A 22 -21.06 -9.05 -12.27
N LEU A 23 -20.28 -8.11 -12.78
CA LEU A 23 -20.65 -6.69 -12.85
C LEU A 23 -21.92 -6.50 -13.70
N ALA A 24 -21.96 -7.06 -14.92
CA ALA A 24 -23.11 -6.93 -15.81
C ALA A 24 -24.40 -7.54 -15.22
N ARG A 25 -24.29 -8.56 -14.36
CA ARG A 25 -25.42 -9.16 -13.63
C ARG A 25 -25.79 -8.41 -12.33
N GLY A 26 -25.05 -7.38 -11.94
CA GLY A 26 -25.25 -6.64 -10.69
C GLY A 26 -24.84 -7.41 -9.43
N GLU A 27 -23.98 -8.43 -9.57
CA GLU A 27 -23.42 -9.23 -8.48
C GLU A 27 -22.20 -8.55 -7.85
N LEU A 28 -21.49 -7.73 -8.61
CA LEU A 28 -20.46 -6.83 -8.10
C LEU A 28 -21.02 -5.41 -7.99
N SER A 29 -21.16 -4.91 -6.76
CA SER A 29 -21.54 -3.52 -6.50
C SER A 29 -20.89 -2.99 -5.22
N PRO A 30 -20.69 -1.67 -5.08
CA PRO A 30 -20.23 -1.08 -3.83
C PRO A 30 -21.14 -1.39 -2.64
N THR A 31 -22.45 -1.58 -2.87
CA THR A 31 -23.43 -1.92 -1.83
C THR A 31 -23.29 -3.34 -1.33
N ARG A 32 -22.98 -4.31 -2.21
CA ARG A 32 -22.77 -5.72 -1.84
C ARG A 32 -21.44 -5.95 -1.11
N ALA A 33 -20.49 -5.03 -1.26
CA ALA A 33 -19.20 -5.10 -0.59
C ALA A 33 -19.23 -4.64 0.89
N ARG A 34 -20.39 -4.16 1.35
CA ARG A 34 -20.61 -3.72 2.73
C ARG A 34 -20.74 -4.90 3.68
N LEU A 35 -20.29 -4.69 4.91
CA LEU A 35 -20.58 -5.59 6.01
C LEU A 35 -22.08 -5.62 6.28
N THR A 36 -22.58 -6.79 6.66
CA THR A 36 -24.00 -7.02 6.94
C THR A 36 -24.43 -6.47 8.30
N ALA A 37 -23.48 -6.29 9.22
CA ALA A 37 -23.70 -5.71 10.53
C ALA A 37 -22.57 -4.72 10.88
N PRO A 38 -22.84 -3.72 11.76
CA PRO A 38 -21.79 -2.84 12.26
C PRO A 38 -20.72 -3.65 13.01
N PRO A 39 -19.44 -3.53 12.62
CA PRO A 39 -18.36 -4.21 13.32
C PRO A 39 -18.15 -3.60 14.72
N ARG A 40 -17.66 -4.38 15.67
CA ARG A 40 -17.45 -3.93 17.05
C ARG A 40 -16.20 -3.05 17.11
N PRO A 41 -16.25 -1.83 17.67
CA PRO A 41 -15.03 -1.02 17.86
C PRO A 41 -13.99 -1.76 18.70
N LEU A 42 -12.71 -1.64 18.33
CA LEU A 42 -11.62 -2.13 19.17
C LEU A 42 -11.41 -1.16 20.34
N GLY A 43 -11.26 -1.69 21.55
CA GLY A 43 -10.88 -0.93 22.73
C GLY A 43 -9.37 -0.69 22.81
N ASP A 44 -8.95 0.26 23.62
CA ASP A 44 -7.52 0.54 23.87
C ASP A 44 -6.79 -0.65 24.54
N ASP A 45 -7.53 -1.51 25.25
CA ASP A 45 -7.01 -2.65 26.00
C ASP A 45 -6.53 -3.81 25.11
N VAL A 46 -7.01 -3.88 23.86
CA VAL A 46 -6.61 -4.91 22.89
C VAL A 46 -5.50 -4.45 21.95
N LEU A 47 -5.06 -3.19 22.04
CA LEU A 47 -3.96 -2.64 21.25
C LEU A 47 -2.62 -2.84 21.96
N LEU A 48 -1.57 -3.09 21.18
CA LEU A 48 -0.20 -2.92 21.65
C LEU A 48 0.13 -1.44 21.56
N ASP A 49 0.09 -0.75 22.70
CA ASP A 49 0.35 0.68 22.75
C ASP A 49 1.84 1.01 22.94
N LEU A 50 2.47 1.54 21.88
CA LEU A 50 3.89 1.86 21.88
C LEU A 50 4.20 3.15 22.66
N GLY A 51 3.18 3.89 23.08
CA GLY A 51 3.32 4.98 24.05
C GLY A 51 3.65 4.49 25.47
N ARG A 52 3.37 3.22 25.80
CA ARG A 52 3.60 2.68 27.14
C ARG A 52 5.07 2.38 27.40
N ALA A 53 5.62 3.01 28.45
CA ALA A 53 7.05 2.95 28.76
C ALA A 53 7.55 1.57 29.23
N ASP A 54 6.69 0.76 29.86
CA ASP A 54 7.02 -0.52 30.49
C ASP A 54 7.53 -1.58 29.49
N ALA A 55 6.91 -1.67 28.30
CA ALA A 55 7.31 -2.62 27.26
C ALA A 55 8.26 -2.00 26.20
N ARG A 56 8.30 -0.66 26.09
CA ARG A 56 9.00 0.05 25.01
C ARG A 56 10.49 -0.29 24.92
N SER A 57 11.21 -0.32 26.04
CA SER A 57 12.64 -0.63 26.04
C SER A 57 12.92 -2.07 25.60
N ARG A 58 12.07 -3.03 26.01
CA ARG A 58 12.16 -4.44 25.60
C ARG A 58 11.92 -4.58 24.10
N TRP A 59 10.85 -3.98 23.58
CA TRP A 59 10.56 -4.03 22.15
C TRP A 59 11.68 -3.38 21.34
N ARG A 60 12.17 -2.21 21.76
CA ARG A 60 13.28 -1.54 21.08
C ARG A 60 14.52 -2.43 20.99
N ALA A 61 14.94 -3.06 22.09
CA ALA A 61 16.09 -3.96 22.09
C ALA A 61 15.88 -5.14 21.14
N ARG A 62 14.72 -5.80 21.22
CA ARG A 62 14.39 -6.94 20.34
C ARG A 62 14.34 -6.57 18.86
N GLY A 63 13.76 -5.41 18.52
CA GLY A 63 13.74 -4.95 17.13
C GLY A 63 15.12 -4.52 16.62
N GLN A 64 15.99 -3.97 17.48
CA GLN A 64 17.38 -3.69 17.13
C GLN A 64 18.15 -4.98 16.81
N GLU A 65 17.96 -6.03 17.61
CA GLU A 65 18.54 -7.35 17.34
C GLU A 65 18.04 -7.92 16.01
N ALA A 66 16.73 -7.83 15.72
CA ALA A 66 16.15 -8.31 14.48
C ALA A 66 16.62 -7.52 13.24
N LEU A 67 16.78 -6.20 13.36
CA LEU A 67 17.37 -5.35 12.30
C LEU A 67 18.84 -5.71 12.06
N ALA A 68 19.64 -5.84 13.13
CA ALA A 68 21.04 -6.22 13.04
C ALA A 68 21.22 -7.62 12.42
N ALA A 69 20.31 -8.55 12.72
CA ALA A 69 20.25 -9.87 12.11
C ALA A 69 19.60 -9.88 10.71
N ARG A 70 19.19 -8.71 10.19
CA ARG A 70 18.56 -8.54 8.87
C ARG A 70 17.33 -9.41 8.64
N LYS A 71 16.56 -9.66 9.71
CA LYS A 71 15.32 -10.47 9.68
C LYS A 71 14.11 -9.76 9.07
N VAL A 72 14.25 -8.52 8.65
CA VAL A 72 13.16 -7.70 8.10
C VAL A 72 13.58 -7.09 6.76
N ALA A 73 12.62 -6.91 5.85
CA ALA A 73 12.77 -6.10 4.65
C ALA A 73 11.68 -5.02 4.59
N ALA A 74 11.86 -4.02 3.72
CA ALA A 74 10.87 -2.97 3.51
C ALA A 74 10.30 -3.02 2.09
N LEU A 75 8.98 -3.22 1.98
CA LEU A 75 8.22 -3.13 0.73
C LEU A 75 7.55 -1.77 0.62
N ILE A 76 7.86 -1.07 -0.47
CA ILE A 76 7.34 0.25 -0.81
C ILE A 76 6.28 0.10 -1.90
N LEU A 77 5.03 0.46 -1.59
CA LEU A 77 3.94 0.49 -2.55
C LEU A 77 4.07 1.73 -3.46
N ASN A 78 4.56 1.53 -4.69
CA ASN A 78 4.84 2.57 -5.68
C ASN A 78 4.05 2.37 -7.00
N GLY A 79 2.88 1.73 -6.94
CA GLY A 79 2.01 1.51 -8.10
C GLY A 79 1.12 2.70 -8.48
N GLY A 80 1.06 3.73 -7.64
CA GLY A 80 0.11 4.84 -7.75
C GLY A 80 0.61 6.05 -8.54
N MET A 81 -0.27 6.61 -9.37
CA MET A 81 -0.07 7.91 -10.03
C MET A 81 -0.50 9.05 -9.11
N ALA A 82 0.25 10.16 -9.13
CA ALA A 82 -0.09 11.40 -8.46
C ALA A 82 -0.91 12.30 -9.40
N THR A 83 -2.17 11.92 -9.66
CA THR A 83 -3.08 12.70 -10.52
C THR A 83 -3.21 14.15 -10.06
N ARG A 84 -3.31 14.38 -8.75
CA ARG A 84 -3.34 15.71 -8.10
C ARG A 84 -2.02 16.50 -8.16
N PHE A 85 -0.95 15.90 -8.68
CA PHE A 85 0.35 16.56 -8.92
C PHE A 85 0.61 16.82 -10.40
N GLY A 86 -0.39 16.61 -11.28
CA GLY A 86 -0.26 16.73 -12.73
C GLY A 86 -0.01 15.39 -13.43
N GLY A 87 -0.37 14.27 -12.81
CA GLY A 87 -0.31 12.95 -13.47
C GLY A 87 1.08 12.30 -13.50
N VAL A 88 1.99 12.70 -12.60
CA VAL A 88 3.33 12.09 -12.47
C VAL A 88 3.31 10.86 -11.56
N VAL A 89 4.32 10.00 -11.65
CA VAL A 89 4.49 8.89 -10.69
C VAL A 89 4.72 9.45 -9.28
N LYS A 90 3.97 8.98 -8.29
CA LYS A 90 4.05 9.56 -6.93
C LYS A 90 5.45 9.42 -6.33
N GLY A 91 6.10 8.28 -6.51
CA GLY A 91 7.42 8.00 -5.95
C GLY A 91 8.54 8.93 -6.42
N VAL A 92 8.44 9.49 -7.63
CA VAL A 92 9.46 10.38 -8.22
C VAL A 92 9.24 11.85 -7.86
N VAL A 93 8.14 12.18 -7.18
CA VAL A 93 7.84 13.56 -6.79
C VAL A 93 8.87 14.02 -5.75
N PRO A 94 9.56 15.16 -5.98
CA PRO A 94 10.45 15.78 -5.00
C PRO A 94 9.69 16.16 -3.73
N VAL A 95 10.23 15.83 -2.56
CA VAL A 95 9.64 16.20 -1.27
C VAL A 95 10.08 17.59 -0.82
N LEU A 96 11.15 18.13 -1.41
CA LEU A 96 11.62 19.50 -1.25
C LEU A 96 11.73 20.16 -2.65
N PRO A 97 11.25 21.41 -2.85
CA PRO A 97 11.12 22.01 -4.18
C PRO A 97 12.41 22.12 -4.99
N ASP A 98 13.52 22.45 -4.34
CA ASP A 98 14.81 22.74 -4.99
C ASP A 98 15.75 21.52 -5.02
N ARG A 99 15.21 20.33 -4.69
CA ARG A 99 15.95 19.08 -4.55
C ARG A 99 15.26 17.94 -5.28
N PRO A 100 15.36 17.89 -6.63
CA PRO A 100 14.71 16.87 -7.43
C PRO A 100 15.24 15.45 -7.15
N ASP A 101 16.45 15.34 -6.61
CA ASP A 101 17.05 14.10 -6.13
C ASP A 101 16.38 13.57 -4.85
N LEU A 102 15.81 14.46 -4.03
CA LEU A 102 15.10 14.12 -2.80
C LEU A 102 13.62 13.83 -3.07
N SER A 103 13.37 12.77 -3.82
CA SER A 103 12.02 12.24 -4.06
C SER A 103 11.48 11.39 -2.90
N PHE A 104 10.19 11.05 -2.90
CA PHE A 104 9.62 10.08 -1.95
C PHE A 104 10.37 8.74 -1.95
N LEU A 105 10.68 8.20 -3.13
CA LEU A 105 11.46 6.97 -3.26
C LEU A 105 12.87 7.14 -2.68
N ALA A 106 13.53 8.27 -2.94
CA ALA A 106 14.87 8.52 -2.43
C ALA A 106 14.91 8.53 -0.89
N VAL A 107 13.96 9.21 -0.26
CA VAL A 107 13.88 9.29 1.20
C VAL A 107 13.55 7.92 1.81
N LYS A 108 12.60 7.18 1.23
CA LYS A 108 12.28 5.81 1.66
C LYS A 108 13.51 4.90 1.57
N LEU A 109 14.18 4.87 0.42
CA LEU A 109 15.34 4.00 0.19
C LEU A 109 16.54 4.39 1.05
N ALA A 110 16.78 5.67 1.30
CA ALA A 110 17.81 6.10 2.23
C ALA A 110 17.56 5.61 3.65
N GLY A 111 16.28 5.59 4.10
CA GLY A 111 15.89 4.98 5.37
C GLY A 111 16.12 3.47 5.41
N VAL A 112 15.81 2.76 4.32
CA VAL A 112 16.08 1.32 4.18
C VAL A 112 17.57 1.01 4.21
N ARG A 113 18.38 1.78 3.46
CA ARG A 113 19.84 1.71 3.49
C ARG A 113 20.38 1.94 4.90
N ALA A 114 19.90 2.98 5.60
CA ALA A 114 20.35 3.29 6.95
C ALA A 114 20.05 2.16 7.95
N ALA A 115 18.96 1.43 7.75
CA ALA A 115 18.63 0.24 8.51
C ALA A 115 19.44 -1.01 8.11
N GLY A 116 20.10 -0.98 6.95
CA GLY A 116 20.94 -2.08 6.46
C GLY A 116 20.14 -3.33 6.11
N VAL A 117 18.95 -3.18 5.49
CA VAL A 117 18.07 -4.30 5.13
C VAL A 117 17.63 -4.24 3.65
N PRO A 118 17.07 -5.34 3.07
CA PRO A 118 16.58 -5.33 1.71
C PRO A 118 15.42 -4.36 1.46
N ALA A 119 15.44 -3.74 0.29
CA ALA A 119 14.37 -2.91 -0.24
C ALA A 119 13.59 -3.67 -1.33
N VAL A 120 12.26 -3.66 -1.23
CA VAL A 120 11.37 -4.17 -2.26
C VAL A 120 10.53 -3.02 -2.80
N VAL A 121 10.57 -2.74 -4.10
CA VAL A 121 9.72 -1.73 -4.72
C VAL A 121 8.66 -2.39 -5.58
N MET A 122 7.39 -2.13 -5.26
CA MET A 122 6.27 -2.57 -6.08
C MET A 122 5.92 -1.49 -7.10
N HIS A 123 5.95 -1.82 -8.38
CA HIS A 123 5.52 -0.94 -9.47
C HIS A 123 4.20 -1.40 -10.10
N SER A 124 3.55 -0.51 -10.84
CA SER A 124 2.51 -0.86 -11.81
C SER A 124 3.02 -0.63 -13.23
N PHE A 125 2.30 -1.09 -14.23
CA PHE A 125 2.61 -0.78 -15.64
C PHE A 125 2.68 0.73 -15.91
N ALA A 126 1.98 1.54 -15.11
CA ALA A 126 1.95 3.00 -15.24
C ALA A 126 3.16 3.68 -14.57
N THR A 127 3.81 3.03 -13.60
CA THR A 127 4.89 3.64 -12.82
C THR A 127 6.27 3.07 -13.11
N ALA A 128 6.35 1.87 -13.68
CA ALA A 128 7.60 1.12 -13.83
C ALA A 128 8.71 1.88 -14.58
N ALA A 129 8.43 2.39 -15.78
CA ALA A 129 9.44 3.05 -16.61
C ALA A 129 10.02 4.30 -15.93
N ALA A 130 9.16 5.24 -15.55
CA ALA A 130 9.59 6.47 -14.87
C ALA A 130 10.24 6.20 -13.50
N SER A 131 9.80 5.17 -12.78
CA SER A 131 10.45 4.78 -11.52
C SER A 131 11.83 4.19 -11.77
N GLY A 132 12.00 3.35 -12.79
CA GLY A 132 13.28 2.75 -13.15
C GLY A 132 14.34 3.79 -13.52
N ASP A 133 13.99 4.73 -14.40
CA ASP A 133 14.87 5.85 -14.79
C ASP A 133 15.27 6.69 -13.56
N HIS A 134 14.31 6.98 -12.69
CA HIS A 134 14.53 7.75 -11.48
C HIS A 134 15.41 7.00 -10.48
N LEU A 135 15.14 5.72 -10.22
CA LEU A 135 15.92 4.84 -9.34
C LEU A 135 17.38 4.72 -9.79
N ALA A 136 17.61 4.62 -11.10
CA ALA A 136 18.94 4.66 -11.69
C ALA A 136 19.63 6.01 -11.44
N THR A 137 18.91 7.11 -11.65
CA THR A 137 19.41 8.49 -11.45
C THR A 137 19.83 8.74 -10.01
N ILE A 138 19.02 8.32 -9.03
CA ILE A 138 19.33 8.49 -7.60
C ILE A 138 20.24 7.39 -7.05
N GLY A 139 20.69 6.45 -7.90
CA GLY A 139 21.53 5.32 -7.51
C GLY A 139 20.92 4.46 -6.40
N TRP A 140 19.58 4.28 -6.41
CA TRP A 140 18.83 3.61 -5.35
C TRP A 140 19.07 4.18 -3.95
N SER A 141 19.47 5.44 -3.87
CA SER A 141 19.93 6.09 -2.64
C SER A 141 21.00 5.29 -1.90
N GLY A 142 21.81 4.51 -2.61
CA GLY A 142 22.90 3.71 -2.04
C GLY A 142 22.51 2.38 -1.41
N VAL A 143 21.26 1.89 -1.58
CA VAL A 143 20.93 0.49 -1.22
C VAL A 143 21.86 -0.47 -2.00
N PRO A 144 22.49 -1.48 -1.38
CA PRO A 144 23.37 -2.43 -2.10
C PRO A 144 22.65 -3.19 -3.21
N ALA A 145 23.35 -3.56 -4.30
CA ALA A 145 22.71 -4.21 -5.46
C ALA A 145 21.95 -5.50 -5.10
N ASP A 146 22.53 -6.35 -4.25
CA ASP A 146 21.93 -7.60 -3.79
C ASP A 146 20.70 -7.41 -2.88
N ASP A 147 20.49 -6.18 -2.41
CA ASP A 147 19.38 -5.78 -1.54
C ASP A 147 18.26 -5.06 -2.31
N ARG A 148 18.36 -4.92 -3.63
CA ARG A 148 17.38 -4.25 -4.49
C ARG A 148 16.47 -5.29 -5.13
N LEU A 149 15.22 -5.33 -4.69
CA LEU A 149 14.20 -6.20 -5.25
C LEU A 149 13.06 -5.36 -5.82
N GLU A 150 12.48 -5.82 -6.92
CA GLU A 150 11.36 -5.16 -7.59
C GLU A 150 10.36 -6.20 -8.07
N PHE A 151 9.09 -5.83 -8.14
CA PHE A 151 8.09 -6.62 -8.84
C PHE A 151 6.98 -5.74 -9.40
N LEU A 152 6.28 -6.27 -10.41
CA LEU A 152 5.14 -5.63 -11.04
C LEU A 152 3.83 -6.18 -10.52
N GLN A 153 2.91 -5.26 -10.23
CA GLN A 153 1.49 -5.57 -10.15
C GLN A 153 1.01 -6.15 -11.48
N SER A 154 -0.05 -6.94 -11.41
CA SER A 154 -0.86 -7.26 -12.58
C SER A 154 -1.61 -6.03 -13.09
N LEU A 155 -2.31 -6.18 -14.21
CA LEU A 155 -3.19 -5.15 -14.75
C LEU A 155 -4.58 -5.71 -15.03
N MET A 156 -5.55 -4.80 -15.15
CA MET A 156 -6.93 -5.08 -15.56
C MET A 156 -7.36 -4.05 -16.61
N PRO A 157 -8.02 -4.45 -17.71
CA PRO A 157 -8.74 -3.50 -18.57
C PRO A 157 -9.82 -2.78 -17.78
N ARG A 158 -9.96 -1.46 -18.01
CA ARG A 158 -11.14 -0.71 -17.55
C ARG A 158 -12.35 -1.15 -18.37
N VAL A 159 -13.52 -1.12 -17.75
CA VAL A 159 -14.79 -1.45 -18.41
C VAL A 159 -15.79 -0.30 -18.25
N LEU A 160 -16.74 -0.20 -19.17
CA LEU A 160 -17.96 0.58 -18.96
C LEU A 160 -18.81 -0.04 -17.83
N PRO A 161 -19.82 0.69 -17.28
CA PRO A 161 -20.69 0.15 -16.24
C PRO A 161 -21.45 -1.14 -16.61
N ASP A 162 -21.66 -1.39 -17.91
CA ASP A 162 -22.25 -2.64 -18.44
C ASP A 162 -21.23 -3.80 -18.58
N GLY A 163 -19.97 -3.55 -18.21
CA GLY A 163 -18.88 -4.48 -18.36
C GLY A 163 -18.22 -4.46 -19.74
N THR A 164 -18.50 -3.53 -20.65
CA THR A 164 -17.80 -3.50 -21.95
C THR A 164 -16.34 -3.05 -21.79
N PRO A 165 -15.31 -3.81 -22.21
CA PRO A 165 -13.91 -3.39 -22.08
C PRO A 165 -13.60 -2.15 -22.92
N LEU A 166 -12.96 -1.15 -22.31
CA LEU A 166 -12.60 0.11 -23.01
C LEU A 166 -11.70 -0.14 -24.22
N VAL A 167 -10.82 -1.13 -24.14
CA VAL A 167 -9.93 -1.55 -25.23
C VAL A 167 -10.68 -2.02 -26.48
N SER A 168 -11.98 -2.33 -26.38
CA SER A 168 -12.82 -2.74 -27.51
C SER A 168 -13.60 -1.58 -28.14
N LEU A 169 -13.56 -0.38 -27.54
CA LEU A 169 -14.30 0.77 -28.05
C LEU A 169 -13.59 1.42 -29.25
N PRO A 170 -14.33 1.98 -30.21
CA PRO A 170 -13.75 2.74 -31.31
C PRO A 170 -12.88 3.91 -30.82
N GLY A 171 -11.69 4.06 -31.38
CA GLY A 171 -10.73 5.10 -31.00
C GLY A 171 -9.87 4.74 -29.79
N ALA A 172 -10.08 3.58 -29.15
CA ALA A 172 -9.26 3.14 -28.03
C ALA A 172 -7.77 3.15 -28.40
N ASP A 173 -7.38 2.64 -29.57
CA ASP A 173 -5.98 2.49 -30.00
C ASP A 173 -5.17 3.79 -30.01
N ALA A 174 -5.83 4.96 -30.10
CA ALA A 174 -5.18 6.26 -30.03
C ALA A 174 -4.96 6.76 -28.59
N LEU A 175 -5.51 6.08 -27.58
CA LEU A 175 -5.43 6.46 -26.17
C LEU A 175 -4.25 5.79 -25.47
N PRO A 176 -3.65 6.45 -24.46
CA PRO A 176 -2.59 5.85 -23.68
C PRO A 176 -3.12 4.65 -22.89
N ASP A 177 -2.24 3.70 -22.60
CA ASP A 177 -2.59 2.49 -21.84
C ASP A 177 -3.14 2.81 -20.46
N THR A 178 -2.67 3.90 -19.84
CA THR A 178 -3.15 4.41 -18.56
C THR A 178 -4.60 4.90 -18.58
N THR A 179 -5.22 5.08 -19.76
CA THR A 179 -6.65 5.40 -19.96
C THR A 179 -7.52 4.14 -20.10
N VAL A 180 -7.01 3.07 -20.70
CA VAL A 180 -7.80 1.85 -20.97
C VAL A 180 -7.49 0.68 -20.02
N TYR A 181 -6.39 0.72 -19.29
CA TYR A 181 -6.01 -0.25 -18.26
C TYR A 181 -5.80 0.41 -16.89
N ALA A 182 -5.86 -0.40 -15.83
CA ALA A 182 -5.62 0.01 -14.46
C ALA A 182 -4.88 -1.09 -13.68
N ALA A 183 -4.09 -0.69 -12.68
CA ALA A 183 -3.58 -1.64 -11.69
C ALA A 183 -4.73 -2.03 -10.74
N PRO A 184 -4.85 -3.29 -10.33
CA PRO A 184 -5.99 -3.81 -9.56
C PRO A 184 -5.92 -3.48 -8.05
N GLY A 185 -5.47 -2.27 -7.70
CA GLY A 185 -5.32 -1.85 -6.30
C GLY A 185 -4.16 -2.56 -5.58
N HIS A 186 -3.84 -2.09 -4.37
CA HIS A 186 -2.68 -2.56 -3.61
C HIS A 186 -2.85 -3.97 -3.04
N GLY A 187 -4.06 -4.55 -3.03
CA GLY A 187 -4.30 -5.94 -2.62
C GLY A 187 -3.59 -6.98 -3.49
N ASP A 188 -3.38 -6.65 -4.77
CA ASP A 188 -2.65 -7.49 -5.71
C ASP A 188 -1.20 -7.76 -5.28
N THR A 189 -0.63 -6.90 -4.41
CA THR A 189 0.68 -7.10 -3.78
C THR A 189 0.82 -8.49 -3.17
N LEU A 190 -0.20 -8.99 -2.45
CA LEU A 190 -0.14 -10.26 -1.74
C LEU A 190 0.11 -11.44 -2.68
N ARG A 191 -0.51 -11.40 -3.87
CA ARG A 191 -0.30 -12.39 -4.91
C ARG A 191 1.02 -12.15 -5.64
N ARG A 192 1.26 -10.93 -6.10
CA ARG A 192 2.37 -10.64 -7.02
C ARG A 192 3.74 -10.70 -6.35
N VAL A 193 3.86 -10.37 -5.06
CA VAL A 193 5.13 -10.51 -4.33
C VAL A 193 5.53 -11.98 -4.16
N ARG A 194 4.55 -12.88 -4.05
CA ARG A 194 4.78 -14.33 -4.00
C ARG A 194 5.11 -14.86 -5.40
N ASP A 195 4.26 -14.57 -6.38
CA ASP A 195 4.38 -15.10 -7.74
C ASP A 195 5.63 -14.58 -8.48
N SER A 196 6.19 -13.44 -8.07
CA SER A 196 7.44 -12.89 -8.63
C SER A 196 8.71 -13.58 -8.11
N GLY A 197 8.60 -14.43 -7.08
CA GLY A 197 9.75 -15.04 -6.42
C GLY A 197 10.42 -14.14 -5.36
N VAL A 198 9.97 -12.90 -5.17
CA VAL A 198 10.52 -11.97 -4.16
C VAL A 198 10.43 -12.55 -2.75
N VAL A 199 9.29 -13.18 -2.41
CA VAL A 199 9.14 -13.86 -1.10
C VAL A 199 10.19 -14.97 -0.90
N ALA A 200 10.46 -15.76 -1.95
CA ALA A 200 11.45 -16.84 -1.88
C ALA A 200 12.88 -16.29 -1.73
N GLU A 201 13.20 -15.21 -2.44
CA GLU A 201 14.48 -14.54 -2.39
C GLU A 201 14.76 -13.90 -1.03
N LEU A 202 13.77 -13.18 -0.49
CA LEU A 202 13.86 -12.61 0.87
C LEU A 202 14.14 -13.69 1.91
N ARG A 203 13.43 -14.81 1.84
CA ARG A 203 13.66 -15.93 2.76
C ARG A 203 15.07 -16.50 2.65
N ARG A 204 15.57 -16.68 1.43
CA ARG A 204 16.92 -17.20 1.18
C ARG A 204 17.99 -16.30 1.82
N SER A 205 17.70 -15.00 1.91
CA SER A 205 18.53 -13.99 2.55
C SER A 205 18.30 -13.85 4.07
N GLY A 206 17.51 -14.73 4.70
CA GLY A 206 17.28 -14.74 6.14
C GLY A 206 16.20 -13.77 6.63
N VAL A 207 15.44 -13.15 5.71
CA VAL A 207 14.32 -12.27 6.07
C VAL A 207 13.12 -13.12 6.50
N GLU A 208 12.50 -12.72 7.61
CA GLU A 208 11.35 -13.37 8.23
C GLU A 208 10.11 -12.45 8.24
N HIS A 209 10.30 -11.13 8.13
CA HIS A 209 9.25 -10.12 8.24
C HIS A 209 9.34 -9.05 7.14
N LEU A 210 8.21 -8.45 6.81
CA LEU A 210 8.10 -7.40 5.80
C LEU A 210 7.36 -6.18 6.35
N LEU A 211 8.01 -5.02 6.35
CA LEU A 211 7.33 -3.74 6.53
C LEU A 211 6.76 -3.31 5.18
N VAL A 212 5.45 -3.21 5.04
CA VAL A 212 4.76 -2.69 3.86
C VAL A 212 4.27 -1.27 4.14
N SER A 213 4.60 -0.31 3.28
CA SER A 213 4.10 1.06 3.41
C SER A 213 3.90 1.76 2.07
N ASN A 214 2.99 2.74 2.04
CA ASN A 214 2.82 3.62 0.88
C ASN A 214 4.06 4.50 0.68
N VAL A 215 4.44 4.71 -0.59
CA VAL A 215 5.57 5.58 -0.94
C VAL A 215 5.39 7.02 -0.45
N ASP A 216 4.14 7.49 -0.37
CA ASP A 216 3.79 8.86 0.04
C ASP A 216 3.64 9.07 1.55
N ASN A 217 3.75 8.01 2.36
CA ASN A 217 3.80 8.12 3.83
C ASN A 217 5.25 7.99 4.32
N LEU A 218 5.97 9.12 4.39
CA LEU A 218 7.37 9.13 4.86
C LEU A 218 7.52 8.90 6.38
N GLY A 219 6.44 9.01 7.16
CA GLY A 219 6.45 8.68 8.59
C GLY A 219 6.62 7.18 8.87
N ALA A 220 6.22 6.31 7.93
CA ALA A 220 6.40 4.87 8.06
C ALA A 220 7.85 4.48 7.80
N SER A 221 8.56 4.10 8.87
CA SER A 221 9.99 3.76 8.88
C SER A 221 10.27 2.44 9.61
N LEU A 222 11.47 1.89 9.44
CA LEU A 222 11.98 0.71 10.15
C LEU A 222 12.32 1.02 11.61
N ASP A 223 11.31 1.34 12.41
CA ASP A 223 11.47 1.64 13.84
C ASP A 223 11.64 0.35 14.65
N PRO A 224 12.73 0.18 15.42
CA PRO A 224 12.98 -1.04 16.19
C PRO A 224 11.93 -1.28 17.29
N THR A 225 11.33 -0.25 17.86
CA THR A 225 10.26 -0.42 18.85
C THR A 225 9.04 -1.05 18.21
N VAL A 226 8.66 -0.59 17.02
CA VAL A 226 7.50 -1.13 16.29
C VAL A 226 7.77 -2.55 15.83
N LEU A 227 8.96 -2.82 15.28
CA LEU A 227 9.38 -4.17 14.91
C LEU A 227 9.36 -5.10 16.13
N GLY A 228 9.91 -4.69 17.27
CA GLY A 228 9.90 -5.50 18.49
C GLY A 228 8.49 -5.81 18.99
N ALA A 229 7.56 -4.86 18.91
CA ALA A 229 6.15 -5.07 19.25
C ALA A 229 5.47 -6.04 18.26
N HIS A 230 5.77 -5.93 16.97
CA HIS A 230 5.32 -6.90 15.96
C HIS A 230 5.85 -8.31 16.26
N LEU A 231 7.13 -8.45 16.60
CA LEU A 231 7.71 -9.76 16.94
C LEU A 231 7.07 -10.37 18.20
N ASP A 232 6.79 -9.56 19.22
CA ASP A 232 6.08 -9.99 20.43
C ASP A 232 4.64 -10.46 20.08
N ALA A 233 3.96 -9.75 19.17
CA ALA A 233 2.66 -10.16 18.66
C ALA A 233 2.73 -11.48 17.88
N VAL A 234 3.79 -11.68 17.08
CA VAL A 234 4.01 -12.92 16.32
C VAL A 234 4.26 -14.11 17.25
N ASP A 235 5.06 -13.93 18.31
CA ASP A 235 5.22 -14.94 19.36
C ASP A 235 3.87 -15.29 20.02
N GLY A 236 2.98 -14.31 20.15
CA GLY A 236 1.59 -14.49 20.59
C GLY A 236 0.64 -15.10 19.54
N GLY A 237 1.14 -15.45 18.35
CA GLY A 237 0.40 -16.11 17.27
C GLY A 237 -0.23 -15.17 16.25
N ALA A 238 0.12 -13.87 16.24
CA ALA A 238 -0.21 -12.99 15.13
C ALA A 238 0.64 -13.34 13.90
N GLU A 239 0.09 -13.09 12.72
CA GLU A 239 0.78 -13.27 11.43
C GLU A 239 1.12 -11.93 10.80
N LEU A 240 0.42 -10.88 11.21
CA LEU A 240 0.71 -9.50 10.85
C LEU A 240 0.33 -8.53 11.96
N SER A 241 0.85 -7.31 11.83
CA SER A 241 0.47 -6.17 12.65
C SER A 241 0.15 -4.96 11.78
N VAL A 242 -0.83 -4.16 12.21
CA VAL A 242 -1.24 -2.92 11.55
C VAL A 242 -0.85 -1.75 12.44
N GLU A 243 -0.14 -0.77 11.91
CA GLU A 243 0.04 0.49 12.64
C GLU A 243 -1.25 1.32 12.59
N VAL A 244 -1.73 1.74 13.75
CA VAL A 244 -2.92 2.56 13.90
C VAL A 244 -2.60 3.83 14.68
N VAL A 245 -3.26 4.92 14.31
CA VAL A 245 -3.19 6.20 15.02
C VAL A 245 -4.55 6.56 15.58
N ALA A 246 -4.58 7.47 16.56
CA ALA A 246 -5.85 8.08 16.97
C ALA A 246 -6.47 8.83 15.77
N ARG A 247 -7.75 8.56 15.51
CA ARG A 247 -8.53 9.21 14.46
C ARG A 247 -8.68 10.69 14.77
N ALA A 248 -8.29 11.55 13.83
CA ALA A 248 -8.60 12.97 13.84
C ALA A 248 -9.95 13.23 13.13
N PRO A 249 -10.63 14.36 13.41
CA PRO A 249 -11.92 14.68 12.78
C PRO A 249 -11.89 14.70 11.24
N ASP A 250 -10.79 15.18 10.65
CA ASP A 250 -10.64 15.33 9.19
C ASP A 250 -10.09 14.08 8.49
N ASP A 251 -9.85 12.99 9.23
CA ASP A 251 -9.29 11.76 8.67
C ASP A 251 -10.29 11.03 7.77
N ALA A 252 -10.06 11.10 6.46
CA ALA A 252 -10.76 10.31 5.45
C ALA A 252 -10.02 8.98 5.19
N GLY A 253 -10.65 7.86 5.52
CA GLY A 253 -10.08 6.52 5.31
C GLY A 253 -10.63 5.47 6.27
N GLY A 254 -10.18 4.24 6.08
CA GLY A 254 -10.58 3.08 6.87
C GLY A 254 -10.25 3.17 8.37
N CYS A 255 -10.89 2.31 9.13
CA CYS A 255 -10.62 2.09 10.54
C CYS A 255 -10.11 0.65 10.77
N VAL A 256 -9.80 0.34 12.02
CA VAL A 256 -9.74 -1.04 12.49
C VAL A 256 -10.91 -1.30 13.45
N ALA A 257 -11.51 -2.47 13.33
CA ALA A 257 -12.59 -2.92 14.20
C ALA A 257 -12.53 -4.44 14.36
N GLU A 258 -13.29 -4.99 15.29
CA GLU A 258 -13.45 -6.42 15.44
C GLU A 258 -14.58 -6.95 14.55
N VAL A 259 -14.26 -7.94 13.73
CA VAL A 259 -15.18 -8.74 12.92
C VAL A 259 -14.94 -10.21 13.25
N ASP A 260 -15.98 -10.92 13.69
CA ASP A 260 -15.90 -12.35 14.03
C ASP A 260 -14.72 -12.72 14.96
N GLY A 261 -14.48 -11.87 15.97
CA GLY A 261 -13.42 -12.05 16.96
C GLY A 261 -12.00 -11.73 16.46
N ARG A 262 -11.85 -11.07 15.31
CA ARG A 262 -10.56 -10.68 14.73
C ARG A 262 -10.48 -9.17 14.52
N ALA A 263 -9.32 -8.60 14.81
CA ALA A 263 -9.02 -7.23 14.40
C ALA A 263 -8.88 -7.17 12.87
N THR A 264 -9.70 -6.33 12.24
CA THR A 264 -9.83 -6.24 10.79
C THR A 264 -9.80 -4.78 10.35
N ILE A 265 -9.06 -4.50 9.27
CA ILE A 265 -9.09 -3.21 8.57
C ILE A 265 -10.38 -3.12 7.76
N ILE A 266 -11.10 -2.03 7.93
CA ILE A 266 -12.40 -1.81 7.28
C ILE A 266 -12.37 -0.44 6.62
N GLU A 267 -12.48 -0.42 5.29
CA GLU A 267 -12.66 0.82 4.57
C GLU A 267 -14.04 1.42 4.80
N SER A 268 -14.11 2.75 4.75
CA SER A 268 -15.34 3.50 5.04
C SER A 268 -16.53 3.07 4.18
N PHE A 269 -16.31 2.80 2.90
CA PHE A 269 -17.37 2.38 1.98
C PHE A 269 -17.91 0.97 2.26
N ARG A 270 -17.20 0.17 3.06
CA ARG A 270 -17.64 -1.17 3.51
C ARG A 270 -18.47 -1.13 4.78
N LEU A 271 -18.51 0.00 5.50
CA LEU A 271 -19.38 0.10 6.66
C LEU A 271 -20.86 0.07 6.23
N PRO A 272 -21.74 -0.51 7.05
CA PRO A 272 -23.18 -0.46 6.81
C PRO A 272 -23.69 0.99 6.72
N PRO A 273 -24.77 1.25 5.96
CA PRO A 273 -25.39 2.58 5.93
C PRO A 273 -25.71 3.10 7.34
N GLY A 274 -25.44 4.37 7.59
CA GLY A 274 -25.73 5.03 8.88
C GLY A 274 -24.69 4.81 9.98
N VAL A 275 -23.70 3.94 9.75
CA VAL A 275 -22.58 3.75 10.69
C VAL A 275 -21.55 4.87 10.49
N SER A 276 -21.27 5.61 11.56
CA SER A 276 -20.30 6.71 11.54
C SER A 276 -18.90 6.21 11.85
N LEU A 277 -17.90 6.65 11.07
CA LEU A 277 -16.49 6.41 11.36
C LEU A 277 -16.03 6.98 12.70
N ALA A 278 -16.74 7.97 13.25
CA ALA A 278 -16.45 8.54 14.56
C ALA A 278 -16.59 7.53 15.71
N GLN A 279 -17.30 6.41 15.48
CA GLN A 279 -17.41 5.31 16.44
C GLN A 279 -16.14 4.44 16.51
N TYR A 280 -15.19 4.63 15.58
CA TYR A 280 -13.98 3.83 15.47
C TYR A 280 -12.76 4.74 15.71
N PRO A 281 -12.24 4.81 16.95
CA PRO A 281 -11.21 5.77 17.35
C PRO A 281 -9.83 5.49 16.73
N HIS A 282 -9.64 4.33 16.12
CA HIS A 282 -8.36 3.90 15.55
C HIS A 282 -8.39 3.96 14.03
N PHE A 283 -7.55 4.82 13.47
CA PHE A 283 -7.39 5.03 12.05
C PHE A 283 -6.33 4.11 11.46
N ASN A 284 -6.63 3.48 10.32
CA ASN A 284 -5.70 2.61 9.60
C ASN A 284 -4.67 3.44 8.82
N THR A 285 -3.39 3.31 9.15
CA THR A 285 -2.31 4.04 8.44
C THR A 285 -1.92 3.42 7.10
N ASN A 286 -2.42 2.22 6.80
CA ASN A 286 -1.97 1.36 5.69
C ASN A 286 -0.47 1.01 5.76
N THR A 287 0.09 0.98 6.97
CA THR A 287 1.42 0.47 7.26
C THR A 287 1.30 -0.88 7.96
N LEU A 288 1.81 -1.94 7.32
CA LEU A 288 1.66 -3.32 7.77
C LEU A 288 3.02 -3.93 8.07
N TRP A 289 3.12 -4.69 9.15
CA TRP A 289 4.25 -5.58 9.42
C TRP A 289 3.76 -7.00 9.24
N ILE A 290 4.31 -7.74 8.28
CA ILE A 290 3.76 -9.04 7.86
C ILE A 290 4.85 -10.10 8.03
N SER A 291 4.53 -11.21 8.71
CA SER A 291 5.40 -12.39 8.68
C SER A 291 5.47 -12.92 7.25
N LEU A 292 6.67 -13.22 6.77
CA LEU A 292 6.87 -13.71 5.42
C LEU A 292 6.10 -15.02 5.16
N ALA A 293 5.88 -15.85 6.19
CA ALA A 293 5.05 -17.05 6.12
C ALA A 293 3.58 -16.74 5.76
N ALA A 294 3.05 -15.59 6.18
CA ALA A 294 1.70 -15.17 5.85
C ALA A 294 1.54 -14.83 4.34
N LEU A 295 2.62 -14.52 3.63
CA LEU A 295 2.60 -14.17 2.20
C LEU A 295 2.71 -15.40 1.27
N GLU A 296 2.91 -16.59 1.81
CA GLU A 296 3.12 -17.81 1.01
C GLU A 296 1.83 -18.45 0.53
N ARG A 297 0.71 -18.14 1.17
CA ARG A 297 -0.60 -18.69 0.83
C ARG A 297 -1.45 -17.67 0.09
N PRO A 298 -2.36 -18.12 -0.79
CA PRO A 298 -3.34 -17.24 -1.40
C PRO A 298 -4.42 -16.81 -0.39
N TYR A 299 -4.97 -15.61 -0.58
CA TYR A 299 -6.13 -15.11 0.15
C TYR A 299 -7.27 -14.82 -0.85
N PRO A 300 -8.51 -15.24 -0.55
CA PRO A 300 -9.65 -14.97 -1.41
C PRO A 300 -10.17 -13.54 -1.19
N LEU A 301 -9.37 -12.55 -1.56
CA LEU A 301 -9.74 -11.14 -1.39
C LEU A 301 -10.95 -10.78 -2.26
N THR A 302 -11.79 -9.88 -1.76
CA THR A 302 -12.97 -9.39 -2.49
C THR A 302 -12.56 -8.40 -3.57
N TRP A 303 -13.14 -8.52 -4.76
CA TRP A 303 -13.00 -7.53 -5.82
C TRP A 303 -14.01 -6.40 -5.66
N PHE A 304 -13.53 -5.16 -5.63
CA PHE A 304 -14.36 -3.97 -5.54
C PHE A 304 -14.47 -3.28 -6.91
N PRO A 305 -15.69 -3.09 -7.44
CA PRO A 305 -15.89 -2.26 -8.62
C PRO A 305 -15.84 -0.78 -8.23
N VAL A 306 -14.74 -0.12 -8.58
CA VAL A 306 -14.50 1.30 -8.28
C VAL A 306 -14.85 2.13 -9.49
N GLN A 307 -15.78 3.07 -9.32
CA GLN A 307 -16.16 4.00 -10.37
C GLN A 307 -15.14 5.14 -10.49
N ARG A 308 -14.76 5.42 -11.74
CA ARG A 308 -13.95 6.58 -12.16
C ARG A 308 -14.57 7.22 -13.39
N SER A 309 -13.98 8.34 -13.79
CA SER A 309 -14.20 8.94 -15.10
C SER A 309 -12.87 9.02 -15.85
N VAL A 310 -12.92 8.85 -17.17
CA VAL A 310 -11.76 9.07 -18.04
C VAL A 310 -12.15 9.98 -19.19
N GLU A 311 -11.23 10.84 -19.59
CA GLU A 311 -11.39 11.64 -20.80
C GLU A 311 -11.43 10.72 -22.02
N TRP A 312 -12.41 10.95 -22.89
CA TRP A 312 -12.57 10.19 -24.14
C TRP A 312 -12.79 11.16 -25.31
N PRO A 313 -11.96 11.14 -26.37
CA PRO A 313 -12.05 12.07 -27.49
C PRO A 313 -13.44 12.12 -28.11
N GLY A 314 -13.97 13.34 -28.27
CA GLY A 314 -15.28 13.58 -28.87
C GLY A 314 -16.48 13.19 -28.01
N ARG A 315 -16.29 12.97 -26.70
CA ARG A 315 -17.34 12.70 -25.72
C ARG A 315 -17.09 13.50 -24.44
N ASP A 316 -18.13 13.62 -23.63
CA ASP A 316 -17.95 13.97 -22.22
C ASP A 316 -17.17 12.85 -21.50
N ASP A 317 -16.64 13.19 -20.32
CA ASP A 317 -15.98 12.24 -19.41
C ASP A 317 -16.75 10.92 -19.30
N LEU A 318 -16.09 9.84 -19.69
CA LEU A 318 -16.69 8.53 -19.79
C LEU A 318 -16.66 7.86 -18.40
N PRO A 319 -17.81 7.48 -17.80
CA PRO A 319 -17.82 6.72 -16.57
C PRO A 319 -17.29 5.31 -16.83
N VAL A 320 -16.38 4.86 -15.97
CA VAL A 320 -15.72 3.56 -16.09
C VAL A 320 -15.62 2.87 -14.73
N ILE A 321 -15.49 1.56 -14.76
CA ILE A 321 -15.24 0.71 -13.60
C ILE A 321 -13.82 0.15 -13.68
N GLN A 322 -13.14 0.20 -12.54
CA GLN A 322 -11.88 -0.48 -12.26
C GLN A 322 -12.15 -1.56 -11.22
N PHE A 323 -11.61 -2.75 -11.41
CA PHE A 323 -11.66 -3.79 -10.38
C PHE A 323 -10.42 -3.66 -9.49
N GLU A 324 -10.64 -3.39 -8.20
CA GLU A 324 -9.56 -3.21 -7.23
C GLU A 324 -9.68 -4.21 -6.06
N GLN A 325 -8.55 -4.63 -5.53
CA GLN A 325 -8.43 -5.32 -4.25
C GLN A 325 -7.61 -4.48 -3.28
N LEU A 326 -7.84 -4.68 -1.98
CA LEU A 326 -7.20 -3.89 -0.93
C LEU A 326 -6.32 -4.79 -0.06
N ILE A 327 -5.07 -4.38 0.15
CA ILE A 327 -4.09 -5.14 0.94
C ILE A 327 -4.57 -5.37 2.38
N GLY A 328 -5.30 -4.41 2.95
CA GLY A 328 -5.85 -4.51 4.30
C GLY A 328 -6.81 -5.69 4.50
N GLN A 329 -7.40 -6.23 3.42
CA GLN A 329 -8.26 -7.42 3.50
C GLN A 329 -7.52 -8.68 3.97
N ILE A 330 -6.19 -8.71 3.96
CA ILE A 330 -5.44 -9.80 4.60
C ILE A 330 -5.84 -9.99 6.07
N THR A 331 -6.24 -8.91 6.75
CA THR A 331 -6.69 -8.93 8.15
C THR A 331 -8.04 -9.65 8.36
N GLU A 332 -8.79 -9.92 7.29
CA GLU A 332 -9.99 -10.77 7.35
C GLU A 332 -9.63 -12.26 7.50
N PHE A 333 -8.39 -12.64 7.13
CA PHE A 333 -7.97 -14.04 7.03
C PHE A 333 -6.84 -14.40 7.99
N ALA A 334 -5.90 -13.48 8.19
CA ALA A 334 -4.70 -13.70 8.99
C ALA A 334 -4.84 -13.06 10.38
N ARG A 335 -4.29 -13.72 11.40
CA ARG A 335 -4.34 -13.21 12.78
C ARG A 335 -3.58 -11.90 12.86
N THR A 336 -4.26 -10.83 13.29
CA THR A 336 -3.76 -9.46 13.22
C THR A 336 -3.66 -8.85 14.60
N ALA A 337 -2.52 -8.24 14.89
CA ALA A 337 -2.38 -7.32 16.03
C ALA A 337 -2.47 -5.86 15.55
N CYS A 338 -2.94 -4.95 16.40
CA CYS A 338 -2.95 -3.53 16.12
C CYS A 338 -1.94 -2.81 17.02
N LEU A 339 -1.03 -2.05 16.42
CA LEU A 339 0.03 -1.32 17.10
C LEU A 339 -0.37 0.15 17.14
N ARG A 340 -0.68 0.69 18.32
CA ARG A 340 -0.95 2.12 18.47
C ARG A 340 0.38 2.87 18.41
N VAL A 341 0.54 3.68 17.38
CA VAL A 341 1.76 4.45 17.11
C VAL A 341 1.54 5.95 17.25
N ASP A 342 2.64 6.69 17.41
CA ASP A 342 2.61 8.15 17.33
C ASP A 342 2.18 8.60 15.92
N ARG A 343 1.39 9.68 15.86
CA ARG A 343 0.83 10.19 14.61
C ARG A 343 1.91 10.67 13.62
N ALA A 344 3.12 11.01 14.08
CA ALA A 344 4.26 11.31 13.21
C ALA A 344 4.63 10.15 12.27
N ARG A 345 4.23 8.91 12.58
CA ARG A 345 4.39 7.75 11.69
C ARG A 345 3.36 7.68 10.56
N PHE A 346 2.35 8.55 10.59
CA PHE A 346 1.33 8.68 9.57
C PHE A 346 1.35 10.10 8.99
N LEU A 347 2.23 10.31 8.00
CA LEU A 347 2.41 11.56 7.28
C LEU A 347 2.22 11.35 5.77
N PRO A 348 1.01 10.99 5.30
CA PRO A 348 0.75 10.78 3.89
C PRO A 348 0.59 12.11 3.14
N ILE A 349 1.21 12.23 1.96
CA ILE A 349 1.10 13.43 1.12
C ILE A 349 0.23 13.19 -0.12
N LYS A 350 -0.98 13.75 -0.13
CA LYS A 350 -1.96 13.55 -1.20
C LYS A 350 -2.02 14.71 -2.18
N THR A 351 -1.72 15.93 -1.75
CA THR A 351 -1.74 17.16 -2.57
C THR A 351 -0.43 17.96 -2.47
N ARG A 352 -0.23 18.93 -3.36
CA ARG A 352 0.92 19.86 -3.31
C ARG A 352 0.85 20.75 -2.07
N ASP A 353 -0.35 21.12 -1.63
CA ASP A 353 -0.55 21.93 -0.43
C ASP A 353 -0.20 21.15 0.83
N ASP A 354 -0.56 19.86 0.90
CA ASP A 354 -0.14 18.96 1.99
C ASP A 354 1.39 18.92 2.08
N LEU A 355 2.07 18.81 0.92
CA LEU A 355 3.53 18.76 0.86
C LEU A 355 4.15 20.08 1.34
N ALA A 356 3.59 21.21 0.93
CA ALA A 356 4.05 22.53 1.35
C ALA A 356 3.90 22.72 2.87
N ALA A 357 2.75 22.31 3.43
CA ALA A 357 2.49 22.36 4.87
C ALA A 357 3.41 21.41 5.66
N ALA A 358 3.71 20.23 5.12
CA ALA A 358 4.56 19.24 5.76
C ALA A 358 6.06 19.51 5.62
N ARG A 359 6.48 20.59 4.94
CA ARG A 359 7.90 20.88 4.64
C ARG A 359 8.84 20.78 5.85
N PRO A 360 8.54 21.35 7.03
CA PRO A 360 9.45 21.21 8.18
C PRO A 360 9.69 19.73 8.56
N ALA A 361 8.61 18.94 8.62
CA ALA A 361 8.69 17.51 8.89
C ALA A 361 9.45 16.74 7.78
N MET A 362 9.23 17.10 6.50
CA MET A 362 9.98 16.50 5.39
C MET A 362 11.48 16.76 5.51
N THR A 363 11.87 18.00 5.84
CA THR A 363 13.27 18.36 6.06
C THR A 363 13.89 17.56 7.20
N GLU A 364 13.17 17.37 8.32
CA GLU A 364 13.65 16.56 9.45
C GLU A 364 13.79 15.09 9.07
N ILE A 365 12.83 14.52 8.35
CA ILE A 365 12.89 13.13 7.88
C ILE A 365 14.08 12.94 6.93
N VAL A 366 14.26 13.83 5.95
CA VAL A 366 15.41 13.82 5.02
C VAL A 366 16.72 13.79 5.79
N ARG A 367 16.87 14.69 6.78
CA ARG A 367 18.07 14.76 7.62
C ARG A 367 18.24 13.48 8.44
N GLY A 368 17.15 12.95 8.99
CA GLY A 368 17.12 11.73 9.80
C GLY A 368 17.52 10.45 9.06
N VAL A 369 17.29 10.39 7.74
CA VAL A 369 17.75 9.27 6.89
C VAL A 369 19.16 9.48 6.32
N GLY A 370 19.87 10.51 6.79
CA GLY A 370 21.24 10.82 6.40
C GLY A 370 21.36 11.41 5.00
N LEU A 371 20.31 12.08 4.51
CA LEU A 371 20.37 12.89 3.30
C LEU A 371 20.51 14.37 3.70
N ASP A 372 21.27 15.13 2.92
CA ASP A 372 21.36 16.57 3.08
C ASP A 372 20.12 17.23 2.47
N PRO A 373 19.30 18.01 3.20
CA PRO A 373 18.15 18.72 2.65
C PRO A 373 18.51 19.97 1.82
N GLY A 374 19.76 20.44 1.87
CA GLY A 374 20.22 21.67 1.19
C GLY A 374 20.63 22.78 2.14
#